data_AF-A0A0F9CZ58-F1
#
_entry.id   AF-A0A0F9CZ58-F1
#
_cell.length_a   1.000
_cell.length_b   1.000
_cell.length_c   1.000
_cell.angle_alpha   90.00
_cell.angle_beta   90.00
_cell.angle_gamma   90.00
#
_symmetry.space_group_name_H-M   'P 1'
#
loop_
_entity.id
_entity.type
_entity.pdbx_description
1 polymer ?
#
loop_
_entity_poly.entity_id
_entity_poly.type
_entity_poly.pdbx_seq_one_letter_code
_entity_poly.pdbx_strand_id
1 'polypeptide(L)' 'MNILTDTLLFEKAINIKCSYLLAISDCYSISILILQECPVFFLPEDELTGDAMGKINKEYKANIYVVYMQSN' A
#
# COMPACT_ATOMS: atom_id res chain seq x y z
N MET A 1 8.21 0.93 -19.44
CA MET A 1 7.26 -0.01 -18.80
C MET A 1 8.09 -1.01 -18.03
N ASN A 2 8.14 -0.91 -16.70
CA ASN A 2 8.84 -1.90 -15.89
C ASN A 2 8.04 -3.21 -15.98
N ILE A 3 8.68 -4.28 -16.44
CA ILE A 3 8.07 -5.60 -16.47
C ILE A 3 7.98 -6.07 -15.02
N LEU A 4 6.78 -5.94 -14.45
CA LEU A 4 6.44 -6.52 -13.17
C LEU A 4 6.36 -8.03 -13.33
N THR A 5 7.21 -8.75 -12.60
CA THR A 5 7.04 -10.19 -12.44
C THR A 5 6.14 -10.44 -11.25
N ASP A 6 5.32 -11.49 -11.32
CA ASP A 6 4.48 -11.92 -10.20
C ASP A 6 5.33 -12.20 -8.95
N THR A 7 6.56 -12.68 -9.12
CA THR A 7 7.52 -12.91 -8.04
C THR A 7 7.90 -11.61 -7.32
N LEU A 8 8.29 -10.56 -8.04
CA LEU A 8 8.65 -9.29 -7.43
C LEU A 8 7.47 -8.66 -6.68
N LEU A 9 6.28 -8.76 -7.26
CA LEU A 9 5.05 -8.29 -6.63
C LEU A 9 4.76 -9.06 -5.34
N PHE A 10 4.83 -10.40 -5.39
CA PHE A 10 4.60 -11.27 -4.24
C PHE A 10 5.60 -11.03 -3.11
N GLU A 11 6.90 -11.00 -3.42
CA GLU A 11 7.96 -10.76 -2.44
C GLU A 11 7.78 -9.42 -1.72
N LYS A 12 7.45 -8.36 -2.47
CA LYS A 12 7.18 -7.05 -1.90
C LYS A 12 5.95 -7.05 -0.99
N ALA A 13 4.86 -7.69 -1.43
CA ALA A 13 3.61 -7.76 -0.66
C ALA A 13 3.81 -8.51 0.66
N ILE A 14 4.53 -9.62 0.63
CA ILE A 14 4.85 -10.39 1.83
C ILE A 14 5.75 -9.59 2.78
N ASN A 15 6.76 -8.89 2.28
CA ASN A 15 7.64 -8.07 3.12
C ASN A 15 6.86 -6.96 3.85
N ILE A 16 5.90 -6.32 3.17
CA ILE A 16 5.00 -5.34 3.79
C ILE A 16 4.13 -6.03 4.85
N LYS A 17 3.51 -7.16 4.52
CA LYS A 17 2.64 -7.89 5.45
C LYS A 17 3.36 -8.35 6.72
N CYS A 18 4.63 -8.72 6.61
CA CYS A 18 5.45 -9.11 7.77
C CYS A 18 5.83 -7.91 8.64
N SER A 19 5.89 -6.71 8.07
CA SER A 19 6.27 -5.47 8.77
C SER A 19 5.05 -4.72 9.34
N TYR A 20 3.88 -4.90 8.73
CA TYR A 20 2.66 -4.17 9.05
C TYR A 20 1.45 -5.11 9.13
N LEU A 21 0.62 -4.93 10.16
CA LEU A 21 -0.62 -5.67 10.34
C LEU A 21 -1.72 -5.15 9.40
N LEU A 22 -1.56 -5.43 8.10
CA LEU A 22 -2.51 -5.07 7.03
C LEU A 22 -3.11 -6.32 6.38
N ALA A 23 -4.26 -6.19 5.71
CA ALA A 23 -4.76 -7.25 4.86
C ALA A 23 -3.78 -7.50 3.70
N ILE A 24 -3.66 -8.77 3.28
CA ILE A 24 -2.73 -9.14 2.21
C ILE A 24 -3.10 -8.44 0.89
N SER A 25 -4.39 -8.21 0.64
CA SER A 25 -4.89 -7.44 -0.51
C SER A 25 -4.30 -6.03 -0.57
N ASP A 26 -4.19 -5.36 0.57
CA ASP A 26 -3.67 -4.00 0.64
C ASP A 26 -2.17 -3.99 0.45
N CYS A 27 -1.48 -5.00 0.99
CA CYS A 27 -0.06 -5.19 0.75
C CYS A 27 0.25 -5.37 -0.75
N TYR A 28 -0.60 -6.06 -1.50
CA TYR A 28 -0.50 -6.15 -2.95
C TYR A 28 -0.72 -4.80 -3.64
N SER A 29 -1.77 -4.07 -3.27
CA SER A 29 -2.04 -2.73 -3.80
C SER A 29 -0.89 -1.76 -3.55
N ILE A 30 -0.32 -1.77 -2.34
CA ILE A 30 0.86 -0.97 -1.96
C ILE A 30 2.09 -1.43 -2.74
N SER A 31 2.27 -2.73 -2.97
CA SER A 31 3.40 -3.23 -3.75
C SER A 31 3.35 -2.76 -5.21
N ILE A 32 2.16 -2.77 -5.82
CA ILE A 32 1.95 -2.21 -7.15
C ILE A 32 2.29 -0.72 -7.17
N LEU A 33 1.78 0.04 -6.21
CA LEU A 33 2.08 1.46 -6.03
C LEU A 33 3.59 1.73 -5.99
N ILE A 34 4.33 0.99 -5.17
CA ILE A 34 5.78 1.19 -5.02
C ILE A 34 6.52 0.86 -6.32
N LEU A 35 6.14 -0.23 -6.99
CA LEU A 35 6.85 -0.71 -8.18
C LEU A 35 6.50 0.07 -9.45
N GLN A 36 5.32 0.69 -9.49
CA GLN A 36 4.87 1.54 -10.61
C GLN A 36 4.99 3.04 -10.33
N GLU A 37 5.39 3.44 -9.12
CA GLU A 37 5.48 4.83 -8.68
C GLU A 37 4.15 5.61 -8.85
N CYS A 38 3.02 4.93 -8.68
CA CYS A 38 1.68 5.51 -8.84
C CYS A 38 0.98 5.69 -7.48
N PRO A 39 0.12 6.69 -7.28
CA PRO A 39 -0.63 6.86 -6.03
C PRO A 39 -1.77 5.84 -5.91
N VAL A 40 -2.10 5.47 -4.67
CA VAL A 40 -3.22 4.58 -4.34
C VAL A 40 -4.07 5.24 -3.26
N PHE A 41 -5.38 5.11 -3.44
CA PHE A 41 -6.39 5.68 -2.57
C PHE A 41 -7.13 4.54 -1.90
N PHE A 42 -7.06 4.49 -0.57
CA PHE A 42 -7.84 3.57 0.24
C PHE A 42 -9.04 4.28 0.84
N LEU A 43 -10.09 3.51 1.09
CA LEU A 43 -11.13 3.93 2.01
C LEU A 43 -10.60 3.81 3.45
N PRO A 44 -11.26 4.43 4.44
CA PRO A 44 -10.87 4.26 5.83
C PRO A 44 -11.06 2.79 6.24
N GLU A 45 -9.99 2.18 6.75
CA GLU A 45 -9.98 0.81 7.24
C GLU A 45 -9.25 0.77 8.58
N ASP A 46 -9.68 -0.12 9.48
CA ASP A 46 -9.14 -0.21 10.85
C ASP A 46 -7.63 -0.54 10.87
N GLU A 47 -7.19 -1.33 9.90
CA GLU A 47 -5.80 -1.80 9.77
C GLU A 47 -4.89 -0.73 9.14
N LEU A 48 -5.44 0.10 8.24
CA LEU A 48 -4.75 1.22 7.57
C LEU A 48 -4.86 2.51 8.39
N THR A 49 -4.31 2.47 9.60
CA THR A 49 -4.26 3.67 10.46
C THR A 49 -3.32 4.74 9.89
N GLY A 50 -3.56 6.00 10.28
CA GLY A 50 -2.69 7.13 9.92
C GLY A 50 -1.20 6.92 10.25
N ASP A 51 -0.89 6.24 11.36
CA ASP A 51 0.49 5.92 11.77
C ASP A 51 1.13 4.86 10.87
N ALA A 52 0.40 3.76 10.58
CA ALA A 52 0.87 2.72 9.67
C ALA A 52 1.18 3.31 8.28
N MET A 53 0.26 4.11 7.74
CA MET A 53 0.47 4.75 6.43
C MET A 53 1.61 5.77 6.44
N GLY A 54 1.75 6.56 7.50
CA GLY A 54 2.86 7.50 7.65
C GLY A 54 4.22 6.80 7.62
N LYS A 55 4.33 5.65 8.30
CA LYS A 55 5.53 4.81 8.28
C LYS A 55 5.80 4.22 6.90
N ILE A 56 4.78 3.64 6.25
CA ILE A 56 4.91 3.03 4.92
C ILE A 56 5.29 4.08 3.87
N ASN A 57 4.62 5.24 3.85
CA ASN A 57 4.94 6.34 2.94
C ASN A 57 6.39 6.81 3.10
N LYS A 58 6.88 6.91 4.34
CA LYS A 58 8.27 7.31 4.62
C LYS A 58 9.28 6.25 4.23
N GLU A 59 9.04 4.99 4.59
CA GLU A 59 9.96 3.87 4.36
C GLU A 59 10.11 3.57 2.87
N TYR A 60 8.99 3.51 2.15
CA TYR A 60 8.96 3.09 0.75
C TYR A 60 8.90 4.25 -0.25
N LYS A 61 8.93 5.50 0.22
CA LYS A 61 8.65 6.71 -0.61
C LYS A 61 7.33 6.57 -1.38
N ALA A 62 6.34 6.01 -0.69
CA ALA A 62 5.02 5.69 -1.21
C ALA A 62 4.07 6.91 -1.14
N ASN A 63 3.05 6.91 -2.00
CA ASN A 63 2.02 7.95 -2.09
C ASN A 63 0.64 7.34 -1.79
N ILE A 64 0.44 6.89 -0.54
CA ILE A 64 -0.82 6.31 -0.06
C ILE A 64 -1.68 7.41 0.55
N TYR A 65 -2.96 7.44 0.16
CA TYR A 65 -3.97 8.39 0.65
C TYR A 65 -5.21 7.67 1.16
N VAL A 66 -5.84 8.19 2.22
CA VAL A 66 -7.19 7.78 2.64
C VAL A 66 -8.19 8.82 2.17
N VAL A 67 -9.23 8.36 1.49
CA VAL A 67 -10.31 9.22 1.00
C VAL A 67 -11.59 8.90 1.75
N TYR A 68 -12.26 9.95 2.23
CA TYR A 68 -13.54 9.83 2.92
C TYR A 68 -14.66 10.11 1.91
N MET A 69 -15.64 9.21 1.83
CA MET A 69 -16.85 9.45 1.06
C MET A 69 -17.59 10.66 1.64
N GLN A 70 -17.86 11.68 0.83
CA GLN A 70 -18.78 12.75 1.21
C GLN A 70 -20.21 12.22 1.06
N SER A 71 -20.94 12.15 2.17
CA SER A 71 -22.38 11.88 2.15
C SER A 71 -23.11 13.15 1.75
N ASN A 72 -23.81 13.12 0.60
CA ASN A 72 -24.78 14.14 0.19
C ASN A 72 -26.09 13.97 0.94
#